data_AF-A0A521FV34-F1
#
_entry.id   AF-A0A521FV34-F1
#
_cell.length_a   1.000
_cell.length_b   1.000
_cell.length_c   1.000
_cell.angle_alpha   90.00
_cell.angle_beta   90.00
_cell.angle_gamma   90.00
#
_symmetry.space_group_name_H-M   'P 1'
#
loop_
_entity.id
_entity.type
_entity.pdbx_description
1 polymer ?
#
loop_
_entity_poly.entity_id
_entity_poly.type
_entity_poly.pdbx_seq_one_letter_code
_entity_poly.pdbx_strand_id
1 'polypeptide(L)' 'MGSIVDRLLENMDNMHELGKQRAFELGNPFYAQFKEDGGLWRKEMPTGEIYLVTIEVVYDDKGMPVRILDTSIKDFNA' A
#
# COMPACT_ATOMS: atom_id res chain seq x y z
N MET A 1 26.13 -10.55 18.87
CA MET A 1 26.50 -11.10 17.55
C MET A 1 25.18 -11.42 16.87
N GLY A 2 24.69 -10.51 16.02
CA GLY A 2 23.38 -10.65 15.37
C GLY A 2 23.38 -11.81 14.38
N SER A 3 22.25 -12.50 14.26
CA SER A 3 22.07 -13.60 13.31
C SER A 3 22.28 -13.10 11.88
N ILE A 4 22.71 -13.97 10.96
CA ILE A 4 22.72 -13.68 9.51
C ILE A 4 21.33 -13.22 9.06
N VAL A 5 20.27 -13.76 9.69
CA VAL A 5 18.88 -13.35 9.45
C VAL A 5 18.66 -11.88 9.81
N ASP A 6 19.18 -11.41 10.95
CA ASP A 6 18.99 -10.02 11.39
C ASP A 6 19.63 -9.04 10.39
N ARG A 7 20.83 -9.35 9.86
CA ARG A 7 21.51 -8.53 8.83
C ARG A 7 20.81 -8.54 7.47
N LEU A 8 20.11 -9.62 7.14
CA LEU A 8 19.28 -9.69 5.93
C LEU A 8 18.00 -8.85 6.10
N LEU A 9 17.42 -8.87 7.30
CA LEU A 9 16.23 -8.08 7.65
C LEU A 9 16.53 -6.59 7.81
N GLU A 10 17.75 -6.19 8.21
CA GLU A 10 18.18 -4.79 8.34
C GLU A 10 18.03 -3.96 7.05
N ASN A 11 18.00 -4.60 5.87
CA ASN A 11 17.79 -3.91 4.59
C ASN A 11 16.36 -4.07 4.06
N MET A 12 15.48 -4.80 4.77
CA MET A 12 14.08 -4.99 4.40
C MET A 12 13.18 -3.80 4.78
N ASP A 13 13.72 -2.78 5.45
CA ASP A 13 13.03 -1.52 5.73
C ASP A 13 12.53 -0.83 4.44
N ASN A 14 13.11 -1.18 3.29
CA ASN A 14 12.76 -0.62 1.99
C ASN A 14 11.62 -1.37 1.25
N MET A 15 11.04 -2.41 1.85
CA MET A 15 10.03 -3.24 1.18
C MET A 15 8.76 -2.45 0.83
N HIS A 16 8.46 -1.41 1.62
CA HIS A 16 7.37 -0.46 1.34
C HIS A 16 7.62 0.32 0.04
N GLU A 17 8.80 0.93 -0.09
CA GLU A 17 9.19 1.69 -1.29
C GLU A 17 9.34 0.78 -2.51
N LEU A 18 9.87 -0.43 -2.36
CA LEU A 18 9.94 -1.41 -3.44
C LEU A 18 8.54 -1.84 -3.93
N GLY A 19 7.60 -2.04 -3.00
CA GLY A 19 6.21 -2.33 -3.32
C GLY A 19 5.54 -1.18 -4.06
N LYS A 20 5.76 0.05 -3.59
CA LYS A 20 5.27 1.28 -4.22
C LYS A 20 5.86 1.48 -5.63
N GLN A 21 7.18 1.36 -5.77
CA GLN A 21 7.87 1.44 -7.06
C GLN A 21 7.26 0.43 -8.05
N ARG A 22 7.10 -0.83 -7.61
CA ARG A 22 6.54 -1.89 -8.46
C ARG A 22 5.09 -1.62 -8.85
N ALA A 23 4.27 -1.10 -7.94
CA ALA A 23 2.90 -0.70 -8.24
C ALA A 23 2.87 0.35 -9.35
N PHE A 24 3.72 1.38 -9.24
CA PHE A 24 3.79 2.46 -10.22
C PHE A 24 4.33 2.04 -11.58
N GLU A 25 5.34 1.17 -11.62
CA GLU A 25 5.84 0.57 -12.87
C GLU A 25 4.74 -0.16 -13.65
N LEU A 26 3.76 -0.73 -12.94
CA LEU A 26 2.61 -1.42 -13.51
C LEU A 26 1.41 -0.50 -13.77
N GLY A 27 1.53 0.80 -13.49
CA GLY A 27 0.45 1.77 -13.62
C GLY A 27 -0.65 1.65 -12.55
N ASN A 28 -0.39 0.91 -11.47
CA ASN A 28 -1.34 0.70 -10.39
C ASN A 28 -1.17 1.74 -9.28
N PRO A 29 -2.25 2.15 -8.60
CA PRO A 29 -2.15 2.90 -7.37
C PRO A 29 -1.51 2.07 -6.26
N PHE A 30 -0.85 2.77 -5.33
CA PHE A 30 -0.30 2.20 -4.12
C PHE A 30 -1.19 2.54 -2.92
N TYR A 31 -1.46 1.56 -2.06
CA TYR A 31 -2.31 1.72 -0.89
C TYR A 31 -1.52 1.50 0.39
N ALA A 32 -1.58 2.46 1.31
CA ALA A 32 -0.96 2.37 2.62
C ALA A 32 -1.88 2.95 3.70
N GLN A 33 -1.86 2.35 4.89
CA GLN A 33 -2.60 2.84 6.04
C GLN A 33 -1.62 3.32 7.11
N PHE A 34 -1.80 4.56 7.56
CA PHE A 34 -1.02 5.15 8.65
C PHE A 34 -1.93 5.38 9.87
N LYS A 35 -1.35 5.34 11.07
CA LYS A 35 -2.10 5.49 12.33
C LYS A 35 -2.85 6.82 12.42
N GLU A 36 -2.31 7.87 11.79
CA GLU A 36 -2.86 9.21 11.76
C GLU A 36 -4.10 9.38 10.87
N ASP A 37 -4.34 8.45 9.93
CA ASP A 37 -5.42 8.57 8.94
C ASP A 37 -6.78 8.03 9.45
N GLY A 38 -6.89 7.76 10.75
CA GLY A 38 -8.17 7.41 11.38
C GLY A 38 -8.84 6.16 10.81
N GLY A 39 -8.07 5.23 10.23
CA GLY A 39 -8.57 4.00 9.61
C GLY A 39 -8.81 4.11 8.09
N LEU A 40 -8.58 5.28 7.49
CA LEU A 40 -8.57 5.46 6.03
C LEU A 40 -7.24 5.00 5.43
N TRP A 41 -7.25 4.74 4.13
CA TRP A 41 -6.09 4.35 3.34
C TRP A 41 -5.66 5.50 2.46
N ARG A 42 -4.36 5.79 2.42
CA ARG A 42 -3.77 6.66 1.40
C ARG A 42 -3.63 5.86 0.11
N LYS A 43 -4.34 6.32 -0.91
CA LYS A 43 -4.20 5.84 -2.29
C LYS A 43 -3.33 6.84 -3.04
N GLU A 44 -2.12 6.43 -3.36
CA GLU A 44 -1.17 7.21 -4.15
C GLU A 44 -1.20 6.74 -5.61
N MET A 45 -1.48 7.65 -6.52
CA MET A 45 -1.47 7.39 -7.95
C MET A 45 -0.05 7.50 -8.51
N PRO A 46 0.28 6.78 -9.60
CA PRO A 46 1.55 6.97 -10.31
C PRO A 46 1.77 8.41 -10.82
N THR A 47 0.69 9.20 -10.94
CA THR A 47 0.71 10.63 -11.28
C THR A 47 1.16 11.53 -10.13
N GLY A 48 1.28 11.00 -8.91
CA GLY A 48 1.61 11.75 -7.69
C GLY A 48 0.39 12.28 -6.92
N GLU A 49 -0.83 12.06 -7.42
CA GLU A 49 -2.06 12.41 -6.70
C GLU A 49 -2.29 11.47 -5.52
N ILE A 50 -2.72 12.01 -4.38
CA ILE A 50 -2.98 11.26 -3.15
C ILE A 50 -4.43 11.47 -2.72
N TYR A 51 -5.11 10.38 -2.39
CA TYR A 51 -6.49 10.38 -1.89
C TYR A 51 -6.58 9.61 -0.59
N LEU A 52 -7.51 9.98 0.28
CA LEU A 52 -7.91 9.15 1.41
C LEU A 52 -9.15 8.35 1.02
N VAL A 53 -9.04 7.03 1.10
CA VAL A 53 -10.09 6.11 0.67
C VAL A 53 -10.39 5.07 1.74
N THR A 54 -11.62 4.57 1.74
CA THR A 54 -11.89 3.25 2.32
C THR A 54 -11.71 2.21 1.22
N ILE A 55 -11.15 1.06 1.56
CA ILE A 55 -10.98 -0.04 0.62
C ILE A 55 -11.78 -1.27 1.03
N GLU A 56 -12.17 -2.04 0.05
CA GLU A 56 -12.59 -3.43 0.21
C GLU A 56 -11.61 -4.33 -0.53
N VAL A 57 -11.10 -5.34 0.16
CA VAL A 57 -10.21 -6.35 -0.44
C VAL A 57 -11.07 -7.53 -0.88
N VAL A 58 -11.04 -7.81 -2.18
CA VAL A 58 -11.73 -8.95 -2.77
C VAL A 58 -10.78 -10.13 -2.80
N TYR A 59 -11.22 -11.25 -2.25
CA TYR A 59 -10.48 -12.50 -2.16
C TYR A 59 -11.03 -13.54 -3.14
N ASP A 60 -10.17 -14.45 -3.62
CA ASP A 60 -10.58 -15.63 -4.37
C ASP A 60 -11.11 -16.76 -3.44
N ASP A 61 -11.48 -17.89 -4.05
CA ASP A 61 -11.99 -19.09 -3.37
C ASP A 61 -10.95 -19.77 -2.45
N LYS A 62 -9.66 -19.43 -2.61
CA LYS A 62 -8.55 -19.90 -1.78
C LYS A 62 -8.15 -18.89 -0.70
N GLY A 63 -8.86 -17.76 -0.60
CA GLY A 63 -8.59 -16.71 0.36
C GLY A 63 -7.39 -15.83 -0.01
N MET A 64 -6.94 -15.83 -1.26
CA MET A 64 -5.89 -14.93 -1.75
C MET A 64 -6.50 -13.60 -2.19
N PRO A 65 -5.92 -12.44 -1.82
CA PRO A 65 -6.40 -11.15 -2.29
C PRO A 65 -6.13 -11.01 -3.79
N VAL A 66 -7.18 -10.76 -4.57
CA VAL A 66 -7.10 -10.62 -6.04
C VAL A 66 -7.37 -9.21 -6.52
N ARG A 67 -8.07 -8.39 -5.72
CA ARG A 67 -8.43 -7.02 -6.11
C ARG A 67 -8.68 -6.14 -4.89
N ILE A 68 -8.40 -4.85 -5.05
CA ILE A 68 -8.79 -3.80 -4.11
C ILE A 68 -9.85 -2.93 -4.80
N LEU A 69 -10.93 -2.61 -4.09
CA LEU A 69 -12.00 -1.72 -4.53
C LEU A 69 -12.03 -0.47 -3.64
N ASP A 70 -12.02 0.70 -4.24
CA ASP A 70 -12.22 1.96 -3.52
C ASP A 70 -13.71 2.14 -3.23
N THR A 71 -14.09 2.21 -1.95
CA THR A 71 -15.50 2.29 -1.53
C THR A 71 -15.92 3.70 -1.13
N SER A 72 -14.99 4.59 -0.80
CA SER A 72 -15.22 6.02 -0.65
C SER A 72 -13.95 6.78 -0.99
N ILE A 73 -14.08 7.96 -1.60
CA ILE A 73 -12.94 8.83 -1.94
C ILE A 73 -13.16 10.18 -1.28
N LYS A 74 -12.21 10.58 -0.43
CA LYS A 74 -12.04 11.95 0.03
C LYS A 74 -10.74 12.47 -0.56
N ASP A 75 -10.79 13.62 -1.24
CA ASP A 75 -9.59 14.31 -1.67
C ASP A 75 -8.75 14.65 -0.44
N PHE A 76 -7.51 14.16 -0.40
CA PHE A 76 -6.58 14.50 0.68
C PHE A 76 -6.03 15.92 0.53
N ASN A 77 -6.06 16.46 -0.69
CA ASN A 77 -5.53 17.77 -1.05
C ASN A 77 -6.57 18.91 -0.95
N ALA A 78 -7.80 18.64 -0.51
CA ALA A 78 -8.89 19.62 -0.42
C ALA A 78 -8.95 20.32 0.94
#